data_AF-A0A650D4X3-F1
#
_entry.id   AF-A0A650D4X3-F1
#
_cell.length_a   1.000
_cell.length_b   1.000
_cell.length_c   1.000
_cell.angle_alpha   90.00
_cell.angle_beta   90.00
_cell.angle_gamma   90.00
#
_symmetry.space_group_name_H-M   'P 1'
#
loop_
_entity.id
_entity.type
_entity.pdbx_description
1 polymer ?
#
loop_
_entity_poly.entity_id
_entity_poly.type
_entity_poly.pdbx_seq_one_letter_code
_entity_poly.pdbx_strand_id
1 'polypeptide(L)'
;CTCEKCRLTADRQRVMALQTALRRAQAQDEARARARGGGPDPRLELDRPEPPVVKAPRSPPPPPPRSFGSASGDSVPGSPGVSPYAPPPPPSAPPVPPMPPLLPPQQPAVSLETLVENCHKLLEKFHYSWEMMPLVLVILNYAGSDLEEASRKIDEAHWVVHQWQLYERSLCSILELQARKRTYGVCCS
;
A
#
# COMPACT_ATOMS: atom_id res chain seq x y z
N CYS A 1 -11.35 -13.00 -23.66
CA CYS A 1 -10.25 -13.96 -23.92
C CYS A 1 -9.00 -13.49 -23.18
N THR A 2 -8.33 -14.37 -22.43
CA THR A 2 -7.16 -14.05 -21.59
C THR A 2 -5.87 -14.72 -22.07
N CYS A 3 -5.86 -15.30 -23.28
CA CYS A 3 -4.68 -15.96 -23.81
C CYS A 3 -3.51 -15.00 -24.08
N GLU A 4 -2.30 -15.55 -24.16
CA GLU A 4 -1.05 -14.81 -24.38
C GLU A 4 -1.13 -13.86 -25.58
N LYS A 5 -1.66 -14.33 -26.72
CA LYS A 5 -1.82 -13.54 -27.94
C LYS A 5 -2.76 -12.33 -27.75
N CYS A 6 -3.84 -12.50 -27.00
CA CYS A 6 -4.77 -11.41 -26.68
C CYS A 6 -4.14 -10.42 -25.70
N ARG A 7 -3.38 -10.89 -24.70
CA ARG A 7 -2.65 -10.02 -23.77
C ARG A 7 -1.63 -9.15 -24.50
N LEU A 8 -0.81 -9.74 -25.37
CA LEU A 8 0.19 -9.01 -26.16
C LEU A 8 -0.44 -7.99 -27.12
N THR A 9 -1.57 -8.34 -27.74
CA THR A 9 -2.28 -7.42 -28.64
C THR A 9 -2.86 -6.23 -27.88
N ALA A 10 -3.46 -6.49 -26.71
CA ALA A 10 -3.96 -5.43 -25.84
C ALA A 10 -2.84 -4.50 -25.39
N ASP A 11 -1.67 -5.07 -25.04
CA ASP A 11 -0.53 -4.27 -24.59
C ASP A 11 0.05 -3.40 -25.70
N ARG A 12 0.19 -3.95 -26.92
CA ARG A 12 0.57 -3.17 -28.12
C ARG A 12 -0.40 -2.01 -28.36
N GLN A 13 -1.70 -2.24 -28.23
CA GLN A 13 -2.71 -1.19 -28.38
C GLN A 13 -2.59 -0.11 -27.30
N ARG A 14 -2.33 -0.49 -26.04
CA ARG A 14 -2.09 0.48 -24.95
C ARG A 14 -0.87 1.35 -25.22
N VAL A 15 0.25 0.74 -25.63
CA VAL A 15 1.49 1.47 -25.95
C VAL A 15 1.25 2.44 -27.11
N MET A 16 0.60 1.99 -28.18
CA MET A 16 0.26 2.85 -29.32
C MET A 16 -0.67 4.00 -28.90
N ALA A 17 -1.68 3.72 -28.08
CA ALA A 17 -2.60 4.74 -27.57
C ALA A 17 -1.87 5.79 -26.73
N LEU A 18 -0.98 5.35 -25.82
CA LEU A 18 -0.16 6.25 -25.00
C LEU A 18 0.77 7.11 -25.85
N GLN A 19 1.48 6.51 -26.80
CA GLN A 19 2.39 7.24 -27.68
C GLN A 19 1.64 8.26 -28.56
N THR A 20 0.44 7.90 -29.03
CA THR A 20 -0.43 8.80 -29.79
C THR A 20 -0.94 9.95 -28.92
N ALA A 21 -1.33 9.67 -27.68
CA ALA A 21 -1.77 10.68 -26.73
C ALA A 21 -0.64 11.69 -26.42
N LEU A 22 0.59 11.21 -26.18
CA LEU A 22 1.76 12.07 -25.95
C LEU A 22 2.03 12.99 -27.16
N ARG A 23 2.01 12.45 -28.37
CA ARG A 23 2.21 13.26 -29.59
C ARG A 23 1.13 14.33 -29.75
N ARG A 24 -0.14 13.98 -29.48
CA ARG A 24 -1.26 14.94 -29.53
C ARG A 24 -1.13 16.02 -28.46
N ALA A 25 -0.73 15.66 -27.25
CA ALA A 25 -0.48 16.60 -26.16
C ALA A 25 0.65 17.57 -26.53
N GLN A 26 1.78 17.07 -27.03
CA GLN A 26 2.89 17.90 -27.51
C GLN A 26 2.46 18.86 -28.62
N ALA A 27 1.70 18.39 -29.61
CA ALA A 27 1.19 19.24 -30.68
C ALA A 27 0.24 20.34 -30.16
N GLN A 28 -0.58 20.04 -29.15
CA GLN A 28 -1.43 21.03 -28.48
C GLN A 28 -0.62 22.06 -27.70
N ASP A 29 0.41 21.62 -26.97
CA ASP A 29 1.30 22.50 -26.22
C ASP A 29 2.09 23.43 -27.15
N GLU A 30 2.57 22.92 -28.29
CA GLU A 30 3.22 23.73 -29.33
C GLU A 30 2.26 24.76 -29.93
N ALA A 31 1.02 24.37 -30.26
CA ALA A 31 0.01 25.30 -30.77
C ALA A 31 -0.33 26.39 -29.75
N ARG A 32 -0.45 26.02 -28.47
CA ARG A 32 -0.70 26.95 -27.37
C ARG A 32 0.50 27.86 -27.09
N ALA A 33 1.72 27.35 -27.22
CA ALA A 33 2.94 28.14 -27.09
C ALA A 33 3.07 29.15 -28.23
N ARG A 34 2.74 28.77 -29.47
CA ARG A 34 2.66 29.70 -30.61
C ARG A 34 1.58 30.76 -30.40
N ALA A 35 0.41 30.39 -29.90
CA ALA A 35 -0.67 31.34 -29.60
C ALA A 35 -0.32 32.32 -28.45
N ARG A 36 0.49 31.91 -27.47
CA ARG A 36 0.97 32.76 -26.37
C ARG A 36 2.21 33.59 -26.74
N GLY A 37 2.93 33.22 -27.79
CA GLY A 37 4.16 33.86 -28.28
C GLY A 37 3.97 35.16 -29.09
N GLY A 38 2.74 35.66 -29.20
CA GLY A 38 2.46 37.00 -29.75
C GLY A 38 1.55 36.96 -30.97
N GLY A 39 0.41 37.64 -30.86
CA GLY A 39 -0.09 38.39 -32.01
C GLY A 39 0.94 39.47 -32.37
N PRO A 40 1.07 39.77 -33.65
CA PRO A 40 0.48 41.04 -34.07
C PRO A 40 -0.26 40.86 -35.40
N ASP A 41 -1.40 41.52 -35.53
CA ASP A 41 -2.10 41.69 -36.81
C ASP A 41 -2.18 43.20 -37.07
N PRO A 42 -2.18 43.75 -38.31
CA PRO A 42 -2.09 43.15 -39.66
C PRO A 42 -0.96 43.75 -40.55
N ARG A 43 -0.62 43.01 -41.62
CA ARG A 43 -0.18 43.52 -42.95
C ARG A 43 1.17 44.28 -43.04
N LEU A 44 2.27 43.57 -43.34
CA LEU A 44 3.30 43.95 -44.34
C LEU A 44 4.07 42.70 -44.85
N GLU A 45 4.09 42.56 -46.18
CA GLU A 45 5.16 42.07 -47.09
C GLU A 45 6.01 40.85 -46.71
N LEU A 46 5.91 39.73 -47.43
CA LEU A 46 6.58 39.39 -48.70
C LEU A 46 7.94 38.69 -48.48
N ASP A 47 8.07 37.55 -49.16
CA ASP A 47 9.30 36.84 -49.57
C ASP A 47 9.83 35.64 -48.72
N ARG A 48 9.80 34.48 -49.39
CA ARG A 48 10.58 33.23 -49.16
C ARG A 48 11.90 33.39 -49.97
N PRO A 49 13.06 32.71 -49.76
CA PRO A 49 13.41 31.53 -48.92
C PRO A 49 14.87 31.47 -48.28
N GLU A 50 15.14 30.44 -47.45
CA GLU A 50 16.42 29.69 -47.17
C GLU A 50 17.55 30.15 -46.14
N PRO A 51 18.37 29.18 -45.60
CA PRO A 51 19.12 29.17 -44.29
C PRO A 51 20.63 29.55 -44.45
N PRO A 52 21.68 29.26 -43.59
CA PRO A 52 21.83 28.49 -42.31
C PRO A 52 22.82 29.06 -41.22
N VAL A 53 23.09 28.28 -40.14
CA VAL A 53 24.25 28.32 -39.16
C VAL A 53 24.18 29.45 -38.09
N VAL A 54 24.51 29.35 -36.77
CA VAL A 54 25.71 28.83 -36.08
C VAL A 54 25.48 28.70 -34.53
N LYS A 55 25.91 27.56 -33.96
CA LYS A 55 26.57 27.27 -32.65
C LYS A 55 25.91 27.55 -31.26
N ALA A 56 26.01 26.48 -30.43
CA ALA A 56 25.68 26.29 -29.00
C ALA A 56 26.68 26.98 -28.01
N PRO A 57 26.62 26.94 -26.63
CA PRO A 57 26.58 25.71 -25.77
C PRO A 57 25.92 25.75 -24.34
N ARG A 58 25.59 24.54 -23.82
CA ARG A 58 25.45 23.96 -22.42
C ARG A 58 25.51 24.88 -21.17
N SER A 59 24.79 24.62 -20.05
CA SER A 59 25.00 23.56 -19.03
C SER A 59 23.94 23.62 -17.85
N PRO A 60 24.02 22.91 -16.68
CA PRO A 60 23.06 21.92 -16.13
C PRO A 60 22.36 22.34 -14.78
N PRO A 61 21.52 21.49 -14.13
CA PRO A 61 20.70 21.89 -12.96
C PRO A 61 21.37 21.61 -11.59
N PRO A 62 20.96 22.26 -10.48
CA PRO A 62 21.41 21.90 -9.13
C PRO A 62 20.42 20.98 -8.33
N PRO A 63 20.92 20.15 -7.37
CA PRO A 63 20.17 19.16 -6.57
C PRO A 63 19.67 19.68 -5.20
N PRO A 64 18.85 18.91 -4.44
CA PRO A 64 18.39 19.30 -3.08
C PRO A 64 19.28 18.70 -1.97
N PRO A 65 19.40 19.35 -0.80
CA PRO A 65 19.83 18.67 0.42
C PRO A 65 18.78 18.67 1.55
N ARG A 66 18.89 17.59 2.33
CA ARG A 66 18.08 17.10 3.46
C ARG A 66 18.55 17.71 4.80
N SER A 67 17.64 17.90 5.75
CA SER A 67 17.80 17.83 7.23
C SER A 67 16.44 18.22 7.85
N PHE A 68 15.90 17.72 8.96
CA PHE A 68 16.39 17.26 10.27
C PHE A 68 15.39 16.18 10.77
N GLY A 69 15.68 15.13 11.55
CA GLY A 69 16.64 14.99 12.63
C GLY A 69 15.96 15.26 13.98
N SER A 70 15.44 14.22 14.66
CA SER A 70 15.24 14.18 16.13
C SER A 70 14.93 12.75 16.58
N ALA A 71 15.96 12.05 17.03
CA ALA A 71 15.85 10.91 17.93
C ALA A 71 16.02 11.46 19.36
N SER A 72 15.15 11.07 20.28
CA SER A 72 15.33 11.31 21.71
C SER A 72 15.68 9.99 22.36
N GLY A 73 16.91 9.89 22.85
CA GLY A 73 17.40 8.82 23.70
C GLY A 73 18.38 9.45 24.66
N ASP A 74 18.12 9.31 25.96
CA ASP A 74 19.03 9.63 27.06
C ASP A 74 18.31 9.10 28.33
N SER A 75 18.91 8.41 29.30
CA SER A 75 20.31 8.12 29.58
C SER A 75 20.39 6.87 30.47
N VAL A 76 21.52 6.17 30.42
CA VAL A 76 22.19 5.55 31.58
C VAL A 76 23.57 6.20 31.64
N PRO A 77 24.21 6.40 32.81
CA PRO A 77 25.20 5.40 33.22
C PRO A 77 25.56 5.35 34.74
N GLY A 78 26.23 4.28 35.16
CA GLY A 78 27.26 4.35 36.22
C GLY A 78 27.19 3.31 37.36
N SER A 79 28.06 2.29 37.28
CA SER A 79 28.46 1.28 38.29
C SER A 79 29.18 1.89 39.52
N PRO A 80 29.93 1.17 40.42
CA PRO A 80 30.07 -0.27 40.73
C PRO A 80 30.03 -0.58 42.26
N GLY A 81 30.06 -1.85 42.69
CA GLY A 81 30.29 -2.17 44.12
C GLY A 81 30.36 -3.67 44.43
N VAL A 82 31.41 -4.08 45.12
CA VAL A 82 31.79 -5.48 45.38
C VAL A 82 31.39 -5.90 46.81
N SER A 83 30.97 -7.16 46.96
CA SER A 83 31.20 -8.05 48.14
C SER A 83 30.47 -7.74 49.48
N PRO A 84 30.52 -8.61 50.52
CA PRO A 84 29.78 -9.87 50.65
C PRO A 84 29.06 -9.99 52.02
N TYR A 85 27.79 -10.39 52.13
CA TYR A 85 27.27 -10.94 53.40
C TYR A 85 26.04 -11.80 53.15
N ALA A 86 26.19 -13.11 53.39
CA ALA A 86 25.08 -14.06 53.45
C ALA A 86 24.39 -13.96 54.82
N PRO A 87 23.05 -13.90 54.90
CA PRO A 87 22.33 -14.18 56.13
C PRO A 87 22.11 -15.69 56.31
N PRO A 88 22.09 -16.21 57.56
CA PRO A 88 21.89 -17.63 57.83
C PRO A 88 20.43 -18.06 57.60
N PRO A 89 20.14 -19.36 57.39
CA PRO A 89 18.77 -19.86 57.26
C PRO A 89 18.05 -19.91 58.63
N PRO A 90 16.73 -19.63 58.69
CA PRO A 90 15.95 -19.80 59.91
C PRO A 90 15.65 -21.29 60.21
N PRO A 91 15.42 -21.64 61.49
CA PRO A 91 15.24 -23.03 61.92
C PRO A 91 13.85 -23.58 61.58
N SER A 92 13.85 -24.91 61.43
CA SER A 92 12.77 -25.83 61.06
C SER A 92 11.36 -25.49 61.55
N ALA A 93 10.42 -25.41 60.61
CA ALA A 93 8.98 -25.49 60.85
C ALA A 93 8.48 -26.96 60.70
N PRO A 94 7.42 -27.37 61.42
CA PRO A 94 6.95 -28.75 61.50
C PRO A 94 6.32 -29.26 60.17
N PRO A 95 6.20 -30.59 59.98
CA PRO A 95 5.76 -31.17 58.72
C PRO A 95 4.29 -30.83 58.42
N VAL A 96 4.08 -30.10 57.32
CA VAL A 96 2.76 -29.88 56.71
C VAL A 96 2.29 -31.19 56.06
N PRO A 97 1.00 -31.57 56.20
CA PRO A 97 0.45 -32.75 55.54
C PRO A 97 0.55 -32.63 54.00
N PRO A 98 0.63 -33.74 53.26
CA PRO A 98 0.81 -33.72 51.81
C PRO A 98 -0.46 -33.15 51.17
N MET A 99 -0.37 -31.91 50.69
CA MET A 99 -1.39 -31.31 49.84
C MET A 99 -1.40 -32.06 48.50
N PRO A 100 -2.57 -32.33 47.89
CA PRO A 100 -2.62 -32.79 46.50
C PRO A 100 -1.95 -31.74 45.61
N PRO A 101 -1.22 -32.13 44.56
CA PRO A 101 -0.70 -31.16 43.59
C PRO A 101 -1.87 -30.31 43.07
N LEU A 102 -1.86 -29.02 43.39
CA LEU A 102 -2.70 -28.03 42.72
C LEU A 102 -2.20 -27.97 41.27
N LEU A 103 -2.81 -28.80 40.41
CA LEU A 103 -2.70 -28.65 38.97
C LEU A 103 -3.02 -27.19 38.62
N PRO A 104 -2.22 -26.54 37.76
CA PRO A 104 -2.64 -25.29 37.14
C PRO A 104 -4.04 -25.47 36.55
N PRO A 105 -4.89 -24.42 36.50
CA PRO A 105 -6.13 -24.51 35.75
C PRO A 105 -5.80 -25.07 34.37
N GLN A 106 -6.30 -26.27 34.09
CA GLN A 106 -6.27 -26.85 32.76
C GLN A 106 -7.05 -25.85 31.91
N GLN A 107 -6.34 -24.92 31.27
CA GLN A 107 -6.94 -24.24 30.13
C GLN A 107 -7.34 -25.37 29.19
N PRO A 108 -8.60 -25.44 28.73
CA PRO A 108 -8.98 -26.40 27.72
C PRO A 108 -8.17 -26.02 26.49
N ALA A 109 -7.01 -26.64 26.35
CA ALA A 109 -6.24 -26.61 25.13
C ALA A 109 -7.18 -27.24 24.11
N VAL A 110 -7.81 -26.40 23.27
CA VAL A 110 -8.54 -26.90 22.12
C VAL A 110 -7.60 -27.85 21.40
N SER A 111 -8.04 -29.09 21.22
CA SER A 111 -7.18 -30.09 20.62
C SER A 111 -6.81 -29.62 19.21
N LEU A 112 -5.59 -29.96 18.77
CA LEU A 112 -5.12 -29.61 17.43
C LEU A 112 -6.11 -30.07 16.35
N GLU A 113 -6.79 -31.20 16.58
CA GLU A 113 -7.84 -31.72 15.72
C GLU A 113 -9.03 -30.76 15.60
N THR A 114 -9.55 -30.23 16.71
CA THR A 114 -10.63 -29.24 16.70
C THR A 114 -10.21 -27.93 16.02
N LEU A 115 -8.95 -27.51 16.20
CA LEU A 115 -8.43 -26.32 15.53
C LEU A 115 -8.42 -26.51 14.00
N VAL A 116 -7.90 -27.63 13.52
CA VAL A 116 -7.85 -27.94 12.08
C VAL A 116 -9.26 -28.08 11.48
N GLU A 117 -10.20 -28.70 12.19
CA GLU A 117 -11.60 -28.75 11.77
C GLU A 117 -12.23 -27.35 11.67
N ASN A 118 -11.96 -26.47 12.63
CA ASN A 118 -12.44 -25.10 12.59
C ASN A 118 -11.82 -24.31 11.42
N CYS A 119 -10.55 -24.55 11.09
CA CYS A 119 -9.94 -23.99 9.89
C CYS A 119 -10.62 -24.48 8.61
N HIS A 120 -10.93 -25.78 8.49
CA HIS A 120 -11.67 -26.30 7.34
C HIS A 120 -13.05 -25.67 7.18
N LYS A 121 -13.81 -25.56 8.29
CA LYS A 121 -15.13 -24.91 8.27
C LYS A 121 -15.04 -23.45 7.79
N LEU A 122 -14.02 -22.72 8.20
CA LEU A 122 -13.78 -21.35 7.72
C LEU A 122 -13.40 -21.32 6.24
N LEU A 123 -12.51 -22.21 5.78
CA LEU A 123 -12.16 -22.32 4.36
C LEU A 123 -13.40 -22.58 3.49
N GLU A 124 -14.28 -23.50 3.91
CA GLU A 124 -15.52 -23.81 3.21
C GLU A 124 -16.50 -22.64 3.23
N LYS A 125 -16.70 -22.01 4.41
CA LYS A 125 -17.63 -20.87 4.58
C LYS A 125 -17.29 -19.70 3.66
N PHE A 126 -16.01 -19.40 3.48
CA PHE A 126 -15.53 -18.29 2.66
C PHE A 126 -15.10 -18.72 1.25
N HIS A 127 -15.32 -19.99 0.89
CA HIS A 127 -14.92 -20.56 -0.40
C HIS A 127 -13.45 -20.33 -0.75
N TYR A 128 -12.56 -20.43 0.24
CA TYR A 128 -11.13 -20.33 0.05
C TYR A 128 -10.52 -21.67 -0.40
N SER A 129 -9.46 -21.59 -1.20
CA SER A 129 -8.64 -22.75 -1.52
C SER A 129 -7.79 -23.18 -0.31
N TRP A 130 -7.33 -24.42 -0.32
CA TRP A 130 -6.42 -24.96 0.69
C TRP A 130 -5.11 -24.18 0.84
N GLU A 131 -4.69 -23.44 -0.18
CA GLU A 131 -3.50 -22.58 -0.12
C GLU A 131 -3.66 -21.43 0.90
N MET A 132 -4.90 -21.07 1.25
CA MET A 132 -5.20 -20.07 2.26
C MET A 132 -5.26 -20.64 3.69
N MET A 133 -5.14 -21.96 3.85
CA MET A 133 -5.11 -22.63 5.15
C MET A 133 -4.16 -21.97 6.17
N PRO A 134 -2.89 -21.63 5.84
CA PRO A 134 -2.02 -20.93 6.79
C PRO A 134 -2.55 -19.56 7.23
N LEU A 135 -3.23 -18.82 6.34
CA LEU A 135 -3.85 -17.54 6.70
C LEU A 135 -5.01 -17.76 7.67
N VAL A 136 -5.90 -18.72 7.36
CA VAL A 136 -7.05 -19.04 8.21
C VAL A 136 -6.59 -19.52 9.59
N LEU A 137 -5.52 -20.31 9.65
CA LEU A 137 -4.92 -20.75 10.92
C LEU A 137 -4.49 -19.55 11.78
N VAL A 138 -3.81 -18.56 11.18
CA VAL A 138 -3.38 -17.36 11.89
C VAL A 138 -4.58 -16.54 12.37
N ILE A 139 -5.62 -16.39 11.55
CA ILE A 139 -6.84 -15.66 11.91
C ILE A 139 -7.54 -16.34 13.08
N LEU A 140 -7.69 -17.66 13.02
CA LEU A 140 -8.36 -18.44 14.05
C LEU A 140 -7.55 -18.44 15.35
N ASN A 141 -6.22 -18.52 15.27
CA ASN A 141 -5.35 -18.39 16.43
C ASN A 141 -5.45 -16.98 17.06
N TYR A 142 -5.53 -15.93 16.24
CA TYR A 142 -5.76 -14.56 16.72
C TYR A 142 -7.13 -14.38 17.40
N ALA A 143 -8.13 -15.12 16.94
CA ALA A 143 -9.46 -15.16 17.54
C ALA A 143 -9.54 -16.02 18.82
N GLY A 144 -8.42 -16.54 19.32
CA GLY A 144 -8.42 -17.43 20.49
C GLY A 144 -9.09 -18.78 20.23
N SER A 145 -9.01 -19.26 18.98
CA SER A 145 -9.66 -20.49 18.51
C SER A 145 -11.18 -20.44 18.49
N ASP A 146 -11.78 -19.25 18.57
CA ASP A 146 -13.21 -19.01 18.39
C ASP A 146 -13.54 -18.86 16.90
N LEU A 147 -14.32 -19.81 16.38
CA LEU A 147 -14.72 -19.87 14.98
C LEU A 147 -15.66 -18.74 14.58
N GLU A 148 -16.58 -18.34 15.47
CA GLU A 148 -17.54 -17.27 15.19
C GLU A 148 -16.86 -15.91 15.19
N GLU A 149 -15.96 -15.69 16.15
CA GLU A 149 -15.11 -14.49 16.20
C GLU A 149 -14.22 -14.37 14.95
N ALA A 150 -13.56 -15.46 14.56
CA ALA A 150 -12.73 -15.50 13.36
C ALA A 150 -13.55 -15.21 12.10
N SER A 151 -14.72 -15.83 11.97
CA SER A 151 -15.62 -15.58 10.86
C SER A 151 -16.06 -14.12 10.80
N ARG A 152 -16.51 -13.56 11.93
CA ARG A 152 -16.98 -12.18 11.99
C ARG A 152 -15.91 -11.19 11.54
N LYS A 153 -14.64 -11.42 11.92
CA LYS A 153 -13.52 -10.59 11.48
C LYS A 153 -13.23 -10.69 9.99
N ILE A 154 -13.39 -11.88 9.39
CA ILE A 154 -13.24 -12.05 7.94
C ILE A 154 -14.37 -11.30 7.20
N ASP A 155 -15.61 -11.41 7.67
CA ASP A 155 -16.75 -10.70 7.11
C ASP A 155 -16.58 -9.17 7.19
N GLU A 156 -16.14 -8.65 8.34
CA GLU A 156 -15.85 -7.22 8.52
C GLU A 156 -14.74 -6.76 7.56
N ALA A 157 -13.67 -7.54 7.41
CA ALA A 157 -12.59 -7.24 6.47
C ALA A 157 -13.09 -7.21 5.02
N HIS A 158 -13.92 -8.17 4.61
CA HIS A 158 -14.55 -8.19 3.29
C HIS A 158 -15.37 -6.94 3.03
N TRP A 159 -16.18 -6.53 4.02
CA TRP A 159 -16.97 -5.30 3.93
C TRP A 159 -16.08 -4.07 3.74
N VAL A 160 -15.05 -3.90 4.57
CA VAL A 160 -14.13 -2.76 4.49
C VAL A 160 -13.42 -2.71 3.13
N VAL A 161 -12.91 -3.84 2.65
CA VAL A 161 -12.24 -3.91 1.33
C VAL A 161 -13.22 -3.56 0.20
N HIS A 162 -14.45 -4.07 0.25
CA HIS A 162 -15.47 -3.75 -0.74
C HIS A 162 -15.83 -2.26 -0.73
N GLN A 163 -15.99 -1.65 0.44
CA GLN A 163 -16.24 -0.20 0.55
C GLN A 163 -15.09 0.62 -0.03
N TRP A 164 -13.84 0.24 0.26
CA TRP A 164 -12.67 0.89 -0.32
C TRP A 164 -12.64 0.82 -1.85
N GLN A 165 -12.94 -0.34 -2.43
CA GLN A 165 -13.00 -0.49 -3.90
C GLN A 165 -14.08 0.39 -4.53
N LEU A 166 -15.25 0.50 -3.90
CA LEU A 166 -16.31 1.40 -4.37
C LEU A 166 -15.88 2.86 -4.31
N TYR A 167 -15.23 3.26 -3.23
CA TYR A 167 -14.69 4.61 -3.07
C TYR A 167 -13.65 4.93 -4.14
N GLU A 168 -12.69 4.04 -4.37
CA GLU A 168 -11.66 4.21 -5.40
C GLU A 168 -12.27 4.33 -6.81
N ARG A 169 -13.25 3.49 -7.14
CA ARG A 169 -13.96 3.57 -8.43
C ARG A 169 -14.75 4.88 -8.57
N SER A 170 -15.36 5.36 -7.50
CA SER A 170 -16.07 6.64 -7.45
C SER A 170 -15.11 7.81 -7.70
N LEU A 171 -13.95 7.82 -7.05
CA LEU A 171 -12.92 8.85 -7.26
C LEU A 171 -12.43 8.87 -8.72
N CYS A 172 -12.14 7.71 -9.31
CA CYS A 172 -11.78 7.61 -10.73
C CYS A 172 -12.86 8.19 -11.64
N SER A 173 -14.14 7.87 -11.39
CA SER A 173 -15.27 8.42 -12.15
C SER A 173 -15.37 9.95 -12.02
N ILE A 174 -15.19 10.50 -10.81
CA ILE A 174 -15.21 11.95 -10.57
C ILE A 174 -14.08 12.64 -11.33
N LEU A 175 -12.87 12.08 -11.30
CA LEU A 175 -11.72 12.62 -12.03
C LEU A 175 -11.94 12.60 -13.54
N GLU A 176 -12.52 11.53 -14.09
CA GLU A 176 -12.89 11.46 -15.51
C GLU A 176 -13.93 12.53 -15.88
N LEU A 177 -14.95 12.75 -15.04
CA LEU A 177 -15.95 13.79 -15.27
C LEU A 177 -15.33 15.18 -15.25
N GLN A 178 -14.38 15.44 -14.35
CA GLN A 178 -13.65 16.71 -14.31
C GLN A 178 -12.76 16.90 -15.54
N ALA A 179 -12.08 15.84 -16.00
CA ALA A 179 -11.28 15.86 -17.22
C ALA A 179 -12.16 16.15 -18.45
N ARG A 180 -13.33 15.49 -18.56
CA ARG A 180 -14.31 15.75 -19.63
C ARG A 180 -14.81 17.19 -19.60
N LYS A 181 -15.19 17.71 -18.43
CA LYS A 181 -15.63 19.11 -18.27
C LYS A 181 -14.54 20.11 -18.70
N ARG A 182 -13.26 19.83 -18.39
CA ARG A 182 -12.14 20.65 -18.87
C ARG A 182 -11.98 20.58 -20.40
N THR A 183 -12.13 19.41 -21.02
CA THR A 183 -12.06 19.30 -22.48
C THR A 183 -13.21 19.99 -23.21
N TYR A 184 -14.45 19.88 -22.71
CA TYR A 184 -15.60 20.58 -23.32
C TYR A 184 -15.57 22.09 -23.06
N GLY A 185 -15.04 22.54 -21.92
CA GLY A 185 -14.85 23.97 -21.64
C GLY A 185 -13.77 24.64 -22.48
N VAL A 186 -12.77 23.88 -22.97
CA VAL A 186 -11.71 24.40 -23.86
C VAL A 186 -12.16 24.45 -25.33
N CYS A 187 -13.13 23.64 -25.75
CA CYS A 187 -13.65 23.65 -27.13
C CYS A 187 -14.75 24.71 -27.39
N CYS A 188 -15.22 25.42 -26.37
CA CYS A 188 -16.30 26.42 -26.49
C CYS A 188 -15.83 27.86 -26.16
N SER A 189 -14.55 28.17 -26.36
CA SER A 189 -14.00 29.54 -26.21
C SER A 189 -13.22 29.96 -27.44
#